data_AF-A0A7X9KH38-F1
#
_entry.id   AF-A0A7X9KH38-F1
#
_cell.length_a   1.000
_cell.length_b   1.000
_cell.length_c   1.000
_cell.angle_alpha   90.00
_cell.angle_beta   90.00
_cell.angle_gamma   90.00
#
_symmetry.space_group_name_H-M   'P 1'
#
loop_
_entity.id
_entity.type
_entity.pdbx_description
1 polymer ?
#
loop_
_entity_poly.entity_id
_entity_poly.type
_entity_poly.pdbx_seq_one_letter_code
_entity_poly.pdbx_strand_id
1 'polypeptide(L)'
;MDSDDTGTLPASDDAPVDETVDVDVDVAAGEEVAIELAPISDPIGTARRRHGLAGGMLAAGMFGIDVALGRKPKEEAPVVVAASDQPIDIDTDGIEIPIDERTSVFAPPQPPTDPLPRRRRKA
;
A
#
# COMPACT_ATOMS: atom_id res chain seq x y z
N MET A 1 64.69 30.84 22.55
CA MET A 1 64.85 30.64 21.10
C MET A 1 63.94 29.48 20.83
N ASP A 2 62.66 29.79 20.64
CA ASP A 2 61.55 28.87 20.84
C ASP A 2 60.70 28.81 19.58
N SER A 3 60.26 27.59 19.33
CA SER A 3 59.89 26.93 18.09
C SER A 3 58.67 27.49 17.35
N ASP A 4 58.67 27.24 16.04
CA ASP A 4 57.52 27.32 15.13
C ASP A 4 56.34 26.47 15.63
N ASP A 5 55.12 27.00 15.54
CA ASP A 5 53.88 26.21 15.53
C ASP A 5 52.90 26.80 14.51
N THR A 6 52.96 26.26 13.28
CA THR A 6 51.94 26.42 12.24
C THR A 6 50.90 25.32 12.40
N GLY A 7 49.85 25.60 13.18
CA GLY A 7 48.72 24.69 13.40
C GLY A 7 47.45 25.18 12.68
N THR A 8 47.21 24.61 11.50
CA THR A 8 45.97 24.66 10.70
C THR A 8 44.69 24.51 11.54
N LEU A 9 43.73 25.42 11.34
CA LEU A 9 42.36 25.32 11.86
C LEU A 9 41.69 24.04 11.33
N PRO A 10 41.08 23.18 12.17
CA PRO A 10 40.25 22.11 11.66
C PRO A 10 38.94 22.69 11.09
N ALA A 11 38.66 22.33 9.84
CA ALA A 11 37.37 22.56 9.20
C ALA A 11 36.28 21.89 10.05
N SER A 12 35.26 22.67 10.40
CA SER A 12 34.01 22.18 10.95
C SER A 12 33.26 21.41 9.86
N ASP A 13 33.39 20.08 9.90
CA ASP A 13 32.62 19.13 9.11
C ASP A 13 31.27 18.90 9.81
N ASP A 14 30.28 19.72 9.45
CA ASP A 14 28.90 19.58 9.90
C ASP A 14 28.18 18.58 8.97
N ALA A 15 28.50 17.30 9.14
CA ALA A 15 27.77 16.22 8.50
C ALA A 15 26.49 15.95 9.31
N PRO A 16 25.29 15.91 8.69
CA PRO A 16 24.11 15.47 9.39
C PRO A 16 24.28 13.99 9.74
N VAL A 17 24.41 13.70 11.04
CA VAL A 17 24.29 12.36 11.59
C VAL A 17 22.88 11.87 11.28
N ASP A 18 22.78 11.00 10.28
CA ASP A 18 21.57 10.25 9.96
C ASP A 18 21.42 9.19 11.07
N GLU A 19 20.86 9.60 12.21
CA GLU A 19 20.54 8.71 13.32
C GLU A 19 19.33 7.86 12.91
N THR A 20 19.61 6.72 12.28
CA THR A 20 18.60 5.68 12.09
C THR A 20 18.33 5.04 13.44
N VAL A 21 17.21 5.43 14.06
CA VAL A 21 16.70 4.75 15.25
C VAL A 21 16.16 3.40 14.81
N ASP A 22 16.93 2.34 15.06
CA ASP A 22 16.45 0.96 14.94
C ASP A 22 15.39 0.73 16.02
N VAL A 23 14.13 0.60 15.61
CA VAL A 23 13.04 0.23 16.50
C VAL A 23 13.03 -1.30 16.60
N ASP A 24 13.59 -1.83 17.68
CA ASP A 24 13.47 -3.25 18.03
C ASP A 24 12.00 -3.57 18.32
N VAL A 25 11.32 -4.20 17.36
CA VAL A 25 9.98 -4.77 17.54
C VAL A 25 10.15 -6.18 18.09
N ASP A 26 9.96 -6.34 19.39
CA ASP A 26 9.87 -7.66 20.03
C ASP A 26 8.60 -8.39 19.54
N VAL A 27 8.75 -9.22 18.50
CA VAL A 27 7.73 -10.16 18.06
C VAL A 27 7.82 -11.40 18.95
N ALA A 28 6.99 -11.43 19.99
CA ALA A 28 6.84 -12.61 20.83
C ALA A 28 6.28 -13.79 20.00
N ALA A 29 7.09 -14.84 19.83
CA ALA A 29 6.71 -16.08 19.17
C ALA A 29 5.71 -16.86 20.04
N GLY A 30 4.42 -16.72 19.72
CA GLY A 30 3.34 -17.60 20.16
C GLY A 30 2.81 -18.38 18.94
N GLU A 31 2.87 -19.70 19.00
CA GLU A 31 2.40 -20.60 17.95
C GLU A 31 0.87 -20.58 17.87
N GLU A 32 0.35 -19.79 16.95
CA GLU A 32 -0.98 -19.96 16.37
C GLU A 32 -0.80 -19.76 14.85
N VAL A 33 -1.26 -20.71 14.03
CA VAL A 33 -1.25 -20.54 12.55
C VAL A 33 -2.33 -19.51 12.20
N ALA A 34 -2.03 -18.25 12.48
CA ALA A 34 -2.75 -17.12 11.98
C ALA A 34 -2.43 -17.01 10.49
N ILE A 35 -3.44 -17.14 9.65
CA ILE A 35 -3.34 -16.67 8.26
C ILE A 35 -3.07 -15.18 8.39
N GLU A 36 -1.82 -14.78 8.21
CA GLU A 36 -1.37 -13.40 8.28
C GLU A 36 -2.03 -12.69 7.09
N LEU A 37 -3.25 -12.19 7.29
CA LEU A 37 -3.98 -11.43 6.31
C LEU A 37 -3.20 -10.13 6.15
N ALA A 38 -2.34 -10.09 5.13
CA ALA A 38 -1.57 -8.90 4.82
C ALA A 38 -2.53 -7.70 4.80
N PRO A 39 -2.15 -6.59 5.43
CA PRO A 39 -3.04 -5.44 5.51
C PRO A 39 -3.48 -5.04 4.11
N ILE A 40 -4.80 -4.88 3.92
CA ILE A 40 -5.42 -4.55 2.62
C ILE A 40 -4.80 -3.26 2.04
N SER A 41 -4.25 -2.38 2.89
CA SER A 41 -3.49 -1.21 2.47
C SER A 41 -2.17 -1.05 3.24
N ASP A 42 -1.08 -0.75 2.52
CA ASP A 42 0.18 -0.25 3.05
C ASP A 42 0.34 1.24 2.70
N PRO A 43 -0.12 2.16 3.57
CA PRO A 43 -0.06 3.60 3.30
C PRO A 43 1.38 4.12 3.26
N ILE A 44 2.28 3.53 4.05
CA ILE A 44 3.69 3.94 4.13
C ILE A 44 4.42 3.56 2.84
N GLY A 45 4.26 2.31 2.39
CA GLY A 45 4.82 1.86 1.12
C GLY A 45 4.23 2.59 -0.08
N THR A 46 2.92 2.89 -0.05
CA THR A 46 2.26 3.67 -1.11
C THR A 46 2.80 5.09 -1.18
N ALA A 47 2.91 5.78 -0.04
CA ALA A 47 3.46 7.13 0.03
C ALA A 47 4.93 7.16 -0.39
N ARG A 48 5.73 6.16 0.03
CA ARG A 48 7.12 6.02 -0.40
C ARG A 48 7.27 5.83 -1.91
N ARG A 49 6.40 5.03 -2.54
CA ARG A 49 6.40 4.81 -3.99
C ARG A 49 6.00 6.07 -4.78
N ARG A 50 5.07 6.87 -4.28
CA ARG A 50 4.56 8.09 -4.96
C ARG A 50 5.37 9.34 -4.68
N HIS A 51 5.94 9.45 -3.49
CA HIS A 51 6.52 10.70 -2.97
C HIS A 51 7.93 10.50 -2.37
N GLY A 52 8.54 9.33 -2.55
CA GLY A 52 9.89 9.03 -2.09
C GLY A 52 10.01 8.87 -0.57
N LEU A 53 11.25 8.89 -0.07
CA LEU A 53 11.56 8.71 1.36
C LEU A 53 10.78 9.67 2.26
N ALA A 54 10.76 10.97 1.91
CA ALA A 54 10.07 12.00 2.67
C ALA A 54 8.56 11.72 2.81
N GLY A 55 7.92 11.24 1.75
CA GLY A 55 6.50 10.85 1.80
C GLY A 55 6.27 9.61 2.66
N GLY A 56 7.19 8.64 2.61
CA GLY A 56 7.15 7.48 3.50
C GLY A 56 7.27 7.86 4.97
N MET A 57 8.21 8.75 5.31
CA MET A 57 8.41 9.25 6.68
C MET A 57 7.19 10.02 7.20
N LEU A 58 6.61 10.90 6.38
CA LEU A 58 5.38 11.63 6.74
C LEU A 58 4.22 10.65 7.00
N ALA A 59 4.01 9.69 6.09
CA ALA A 59 2.96 8.69 6.25
C ALA A 59 3.17 7.83 7.50
N ALA A 60 4.41 7.44 7.80
CA ALA A 60 4.74 6.70 9.02
C ALA A 60 4.46 7.53 10.28
N GLY A 61 4.81 8.82 10.30
CA GLY A 61 4.51 9.72 11.41
C GLY A 61 3.01 9.90 11.62
N MET A 62 2.24 10.10 10.55
CA MET A 62 0.79 10.18 10.64
C MET A 62 0.16 8.87 11.12
N PHE A 63 0.66 7.73 10.64
CA PHE A 63 0.19 6.42 11.05
C PHE A 63 0.48 6.16 12.54
N GLY A 64 1.67 6.47 13.02
CA GLY A 64 2.03 6.37 14.44
C GLY A 64 1.17 7.26 15.33
N ILE A 65 0.85 8.48 14.88
CA ILE A 65 -0.08 9.39 15.59
C ILE A 65 -1.50 8.80 15.64
N ASP A 66 -2.01 8.23 14.54
CA ASP A 66 -3.35 7.64 14.49
C ASP A 66 -3.49 6.43 15.44
N VAL A 67 -2.43 5.62 15.54
CA VAL A 67 -2.32 4.52 16.51
C VAL A 67 -2.27 5.05 17.95
N ALA A 68 -1.45 6.06 18.22
CA ALA A 68 -1.29 6.63 19.56
C ALA A 68 -2.55 7.33 20.07
N LEU A 69 -3.32 7.98 19.19
CA LEU A 69 -4.62 8.55 19.52
C LEU A 69 -5.73 7.50 19.71
N GLY A 70 -5.41 6.21 19.55
CA GLY A 70 -6.33 5.12 19.84
C GLY A 70 -7.56 5.13 18.93
N ARG A 71 -7.41 5.58 17.67
CA ARG A 71 -8.47 5.35 16.69
C ARG A 71 -8.73 3.85 16.66
N LYS A 72 -9.94 3.46 17.04
CA LYS A 72 -10.39 2.07 16.89
C LYS A 72 -10.09 1.65 15.45
N PRO A 73 -9.42 0.50 15.24
CA PRO A 73 -9.32 -0.08 13.92
C PRO A 73 -10.70 -0.02 13.31
N LYS A 74 -10.84 0.59 12.13
CA LYS A 74 -12.10 0.49 11.39
C LYS A 74 -12.24 -0.99 11.11
N GLU A 75 -13.08 -1.67 11.90
CA GLU A 75 -13.62 -2.96 11.53
C GLU A 75 -14.45 -2.70 10.28
N GLU A 76 -13.80 -2.72 9.12
CA GLU A 76 -14.50 -2.92 7.86
C GLU A 76 -15.13 -4.29 8.00
N ALA A 77 -16.43 -4.31 8.33
CA ALA A 77 -17.21 -5.53 8.42
C ALA A 77 -16.94 -6.32 7.12
N PRO A 78 -16.61 -7.62 7.21
CA PRO A 78 -16.35 -8.42 6.03
C PRO A 78 -17.54 -8.28 5.08
N VAL A 79 -17.32 -7.65 3.93
CA VAL A 79 -18.34 -7.57 2.89
C VAL A 79 -18.44 -8.98 2.32
N VAL A 80 -19.35 -9.77 2.88
CA VAL A 80 -19.67 -11.11 2.37
C VAL A 80 -20.47 -10.88 1.09
N VAL A 81 -19.76 -10.82 -0.04
CA VAL A 81 -20.38 -10.85 -1.35
C VAL A 81 -20.83 -12.30 -1.58
N ALA A 82 -22.15 -12.53 -1.58
CA ALA A 82 -22.71 -13.80 -2.01
C ALA A 82 -22.37 -13.98 -3.49
N ALA A 83 -21.36 -14.81 -3.78
CA ALA A 83 -21.09 -15.24 -5.14
C ALA A 83 -22.19 -16.23 -5.55
N SER A 84 -22.77 -16.01 -6.72
CA SER A 84 -23.65 -16.99 -7.37
C SER A 84 -22.88 -18.31 -7.54
N ASP A 85 -23.53 -19.42 -7.20
CA ASP A 85 -23.02 -20.79 -7.35
C ASP A 85 -22.90 -21.22 -8.82
N GLN A 86 -23.44 -20.42 -9.75
CA GLN A 86 -23.29 -20.58 -11.18
C GLN A 86 -22.52 -19.38 -11.78
N PRO A 87 -21.46 -19.63 -12.58
CA PRO A 87 -20.82 -18.58 -13.36
C PRO A 87 -21.83 -17.97 -14.35
N ILE A 88 -22.06 -16.67 -14.26
CA ILE A 88 -22.83 -15.91 -15.25
C ILE A 88 -21.92 -15.46 -16.40
N ASP A 89 -22.45 -15.35 -17.61
CA ASP A 89 -21.70 -14.82 -18.76
C ASP A 89 -21.80 -13.29 -18.78
N ILE A 90 -20.82 -12.62 -18.17
CA ILE A 90 -20.80 -11.15 -18.06
C ILE A 90 -20.76 -10.46 -19.43
N ASP A 91 -20.19 -11.12 -20.44
CA ASP A 91 -20.09 -10.58 -21.81
C ASP A 91 -21.44 -10.61 -22.55
N THR A 92 -22.36 -11.46 -22.12
CA THR A 92 -23.72 -11.58 -22.69
C THR A 92 -24.79 -10.93 -21.80
N ASP A 93 -24.71 -11.14 -20.49
CA ASP A 93 -25.77 -10.83 -19.53
C ASP A 93 -25.52 -9.53 -18.74
N GLY A 94 -24.27 -9.07 -18.66
CA GLY A 94 -23.88 -7.88 -17.88
C GLY A 94 -23.75 -8.18 -16.38
N ILE A 95 -23.81 -7.14 -15.55
CA ILE A 95 -23.69 -7.24 -14.10
C ILE A 95 -24.90 -6.56 -13.44
N GLU A 96 -25.67 -7.31 -12.65
CA GLU A 96 -26.72 -6.78 -11.79
C GLU A 96 -26.34 -6.94 -10.32
N ILE A 97 -26.41 -5.85 -9.56
CA ILE A 97 -26.10 -5.82 -8.13
C ILE A 97 -27.36 -5.37 -7.38
N PRO A 98 -28.05 -6.26 -6.64
CA PRO A 98 -29.15 -5.87 -5.78
C PRO A 98 -28.62 -5.06 -4.59
N ILE A 99 -29.23 -3.90 -4.33
CA ILE A 99 -28.93 -3.05 -3.17
C ILE A 99 -29.93 -3.33 -2.04
N ASP A 100 -31.21 -3.52 -2.39
CA ASP A 100 -32.30 -3.94 -1.50
C ASP A 100 -33.39 -4.68 -2.30
N GLU A 101 -34.52 -5.04 -1.67
CA GLU A 101 -35.62 -5.79 -2.30
C GLU A 101 -36.27 -5.09 -3.52
N ARG A 102 -36.06 -3.78 -3.68
CA ARG A 102 -36.70 -2.94 -4.70
C ARG A 102 -35.73 -2.19 -5.59
N THR A 103 -34.43 -2.24 -5.28
CA THR A 103 -33.40 -1.42 -5.93
C THR A 103 -32.23 -2.30 -6.35
N SER A 104 -31.90 -2.27 -7.64
CA SER A 104 -30.67 -2.87 -8.18
C SER A 104 -29.93 -1.87 -9.06
N VAL A 105 -28.60 -2.05 -9.14
CA VAL A 105 -27.73 -1.34 -10.08
C VAL A 105 -27.38 -2.30 -11.20
N PHE A 106 -27.60 -1.87 -12.44
CA PHE A 106 -27.31 -2.66 -13.62
C PHE A 106 -26.21 -2.01 -14.46
N ALA A 107 -25.17 -2.79 -14.76
CA ALA A 107 -24.14 -2.47 -15.73
C ALA A 107 -24.33 -3.38 -16.96
N PRO A 108 -24.64 -2.82 -18.14
CA PRO A 108 -24.87 -3.62 -19.34
C PRO A 108 -23.58 -4.30 -19.83
N PRO A 109 -23.71 -5.36 -20.66
CA PRO A 109 -22.57 -6.01 -21.31
C PRO A 109 -21.71 -5.01 -22.10
N GLN A 110 -20.40 -5.20 -22.07
CA GLN A 110 -19.49 -4.35 -22.84
C GLN A 110 -19.57 -4.72 -24.33
N PRO A 111 -19.42 -3.74 -25.24
CA PRO A 111 -19.31 -4.03 -26.66
C PRO A 111 -18.14 -4.99 -26.96
N PRO A 112 -18.26 -5.88 -27.94
CA PRO A 112 -17.15 -6.74 -28.34
C PRO A 112 -15.90 -5.93 -28.67
N THR A 113 -14.76 -6.38 -28.14
CA THR A 113 -13.47 -5.75 -28.46
C THR A 113 -13.12 -6.00 -29.93
N ASP A 114 -12.57 -4.98 -30.61
CA ASP A 114 -12.10 -5.13 -31.99
C ASP A 114 -11.09 -6.28 -32.11
N PRO A 115 -11.16 -7.07 -33.19
CA PRO A 115 -10.26 -8.19 -33.38
C PRO A 115 -8.81 -7.70 -33.49
N LEU A 116 -7.90 -8.39 -32.80
CA LEU A 116 -6.47 -8.09 -32.88
C LEU A 116 -5.98 -8.16 -34.34
N PRO A 117 -5.12 -7.23 -34.78
CA PRO A 117 -4.61 -7.23 -36.14
C PRO A 117 -3.87 -8.54 -36.43
N ARG A 118 -4.22 -9.19 -37.55
CA ARG A 118 -3.58 -10.45 -37.95
C ARG A 118 -2.10 -10.19 -38.28
N ARG A 119 -1.20 -10.81 -37.53
CA ARG A 119 0.24 -10.81 -37.85
C ARG A 119 0.45 -11.49 -39.20
N ARG A 120 0.89 -10.72 -40.20
CA ARG A 120 1.33 -11.27 -41.48
C ARG A 120 2.54 -12.19 -41.23
N ARG A 121 2.42 -13.48 -41.58
CA ARG A 121 3.59 -14.35 -41.66
C ARG A 121 4.39 -13.93 -42.89
N LYS A 122 5.66 -13.58 -42.69
CA LYS A 122 6.60 -13.32 -43.79
C LYS A 122 6.91 -14.68 -44.42
N ALA A 123 6.74 -14.79 -45.74
CA ALA A 123 7.12 -15.95 -46.53
C ALA A 123 8.64 -16.06 -46.63
#